data_AF-A0A4S3PZ06-F1
#
_entry.id   AF-A0A4S3PZ06-F1
#
_cell.length_a   1.000
_cell.length_b   1.000
_cell.length_c   1.000
_cell.angle_alpha   90.00
_cell.angle_beta   90.00
_cell.angle_gamma   90.00
#
_symmetry.space_group_name_H-M   'P 1'
#
loop_
_entity.id
_entity.type
_entity.pdbx_description
1 polymer ?
#
loop_
_entity_poly.entity_id
_entity_poly.type
_entity_poly.pdbx_seq_one_letter_code
_entity_poly.pdbx_strand_id
1 'polypeptide(L)'
;MFRYNYNGKELIIRFVSQTKNINLNKDDLYNKIISIRDKILDADQGTSFIVEDDQGRLAVGTVQQGELTVISIHHLVEQTQVYLQRREAKKPS
;
A
#
# COMPACT_ATOMS: atom_id res chain seq x y z
N MET A 1 10.71 -7.72 2.02
CA MET A 1 10.98 -6.79 0.90
C MET A 1 10.83 -7.61 -0.37
N PHE A 2 10.13 -7.08 -1.36
CA PHE A 2 9.87 -7.74 -2.65
C PHE A 2 10.36 -6.84 -3.78
N ARG A 3 10.94 -7.42 -4.83
CA ARG A 3 11.54 -6.70 -5.96
C ARG A 3 10.83 -7.12 -7.23
N TYR A 4 10.51 -6.16 -8.08
CA TYR A 4 9.83 -6.39 -9.35
C TYR A 4 10.47 -5.53 -10.44
N ASN A 5 10.85 -6.14 -11.56
CA ASN A 5 11.37 -5.42 -12.71
C ASN A 5 10.28 -5.28 -13.77
N TYR A 6 10.10 -4.07 -14.29
CA TYR A 6 9.18 -3.79 -15.37
C TYR A 6 9.81 -2.82 -16.36
N ASN A 7 10.02 -3.29 -17.59
CA ASN A 7 10.63 -2.52 -18.68
C ASN A 7 11.96 -1.85 -18.27
N GLY A 8 12.79 -2.56 -17.50
CA GLY A 8 14.07 -2.04 -17.02
C GLY A 8 13.98 -1.09 -15.82
N LYS A 9 12.78 -0.71 -15.38
CA LYS A 9 12.57 0.01 -14.12
C LYS A 9 12.38 -0.98 -12.99
N GLU A 10 13.07 -0.76 -11.87
CA GLU A 10 12.94 -1.59 -10.68
C GLU A 10 11.98 -0.95 -9.67
N LEU A 11 11.02 -1.76 -9.21
CA LEU A 11 10.09 -1.47 -8.13
C LEU A 11 10.49 -2.28 -6.89
N ILE A 12 10.55 -1.62 -5.74
CA ILE A 12 10.80 -2.26 -4.45
C ILE A 12 9.59 -2.08 -3.54
N ILE A 13 8.99 -3.17 -3.07
CA ILE A 13 7.89 -3.14 -2.11
C ILE A 13 8.42 -3.54 -0.73
N ARG A 14 8.24 -2.67 0.26
CA ARG A 14 8.66 -2.89 1.64
C ARG A 14 7.57 -2.53 2.65
N PHE A 15 7.62 -3.19 3.80
CA PHE A 15 6.84 -2.81 4.97
C PHE A 15 7.72 -1.95 5.87
N VAL A 16 7.24 -0.78 6.28
CA VAL A 16 7.99 0.16 7.14
C VAL A 16 7.90 -0.26 8.60
N SER A 17 6.74 -0.76 9.03
CA SER A 17 6.55 -1.30 10.37
C SER A 17 6.74 -2.82 10.38
N GLN A 18 7.17 -3.35 11.53
CA GLN A 18 7.14 -4.78 11.78
C GLN A 18 5.68 -5.20 11.93
N THR A 19 5.04 -5.60 10.82
CA THR A 19 3.73 -6.28 10.79
C THR A 19 3.85 -7.69 11.39
N LYS A 20 4.44 -7.80 12.58
CA LYS A 20 4.97 -9.06 13.14
C LYS A 20 3.89 -10.07 13.54
N ASN A 21 2.62 -9.67 13.57
CA ASN A 21 1.51 -10.53 14.00
C ASN A 21 0.29 -10.51 13.06
N ILE A 22 0.44 -10.02 11.83
CA ILE A 22 -0.67 -10.01 10.87
C ILE A 22 -0.53 -11.24 9.97
N ASN A 23 -1.54 -12.12 10.00
CA ASN A 23 -1.67 -13.19 9.01
C ASN A 23 -2.00 -12.55 7.65
N LEU A 24 -0.95 -12.14 6.94
CA LEU A 24 -1.00 -11.44 5.67
C LEU A 24 -0.46 -12.34 4.57
N ASN A 25 -1.30 -12.58 3.57
CA ASN A 25 -0.88 -13.16 2.31
C ASN A 25 -0.09 -12.11 1.51
N LYS A 26 1.22 -12.08 1.70
CA LYS A 26 2.09 -11.09 1.07
C LYS A 26 2.09 -11.20 -0.46
N ASP A 27 1.96 -12.41 -0.99
CA ASP A 27 2.00 -12.64 -2.43
C ASP A 27 0.77 -12.07 -3.14
N ASP A 28 -0.44 -12.25 -2.56
CA ASP A 28 -1.66 -11.59 -3.04
C ASP A 28 -1.50 -10.07 -3.03
N LEU A 29 -1.03 -9.50 -1.90
CA LEU A 29 -0.84 -8.07 -1.79
C LEU A 29 0.19 -7.53 -2.79
N TYR A 30 1.31 -8.23 -3.00
CA TYR A 30 2.31 -7.85 -4.00
C TYR A 30 1.72 -7.88 -5.41
N ASN A 31 0.97 -8.93 -5.76
CA ASN A 31 0.32 -9.01 -7.08
C ASN A 31 -0.68 -7.87 -7.30
N LYS A 32 -1.44 -7.50 -6.27
CA LYS A 32 -2.37 -6.37 -6.35
C LYS A 32 -1.67 -5.02 -6.48
N ILE A 33 -0.51 -4.84 -5.84
CA ILE A 33 0.30 -3.63 -6.03
C ILE A 33 0.89 -3.60 -7.46
N ILE A 34 1.38 -4.73 -7.95
CA ILE A 34 1.93 -4.85 -9.32
C ILE A 34 0.86 -4.64 -10.40
N SER A 35 -0.41 -4.99 -10.12
CA SER A 35 -1.51 -4.79 -11.08
C SER A 35 -1.76 -3.31 -11.37
N ILE A 36 -1.41 -2.42 -10.44
CA ILE A 36 -1.51 -0.96 -10.59
C ILE A 36 -0.15 -0.30 -10.88
N ARG A 37 0.86 -1.06 -11.32
CA ARG A 37 2.24 -0.59 -11.53
C ARG A 37 2.34 0.65 -12.42
N ASP A 38 1.56 0.74 -13.50
CA ASP A 38 1.67 1.86 -14.44
C ASP A 38 1.28 3.17 -13.72
N LYS A 39 0.21 3.14 -12.92
CA LYS A 39 -0.19 4.26 -12.07
C LYS A 39 0.86 4.61 -11.01
N ILE A 40 1.56 3.62 -10.46
CA ILE A 40 2.64 3.84 -9.49
C ILE A 40 3.84 4.51 -10.16
N LEU A 41 4.19 4.08 -11.38
CA LEU A 41 5.32 4.62 -12.12
C LEU A 41 5.08 6.06 -12.59
N ASP A 42 3.82 6.41 -12.85
CA ASP A 42 3.41 7.77 -13.21
C ASP A 42 3.11 8.68 -11.99
N ALA A 43 3.14 8.13 -10.77
CA ALA A 43 2.83 8.87 -9.56
C ALA A 43 3.98 9.80 -9.13
N ASP A 44 3.60 10.95 -8.58
CA ASP A 44 4.54 11.90 -7.99
C ASP A 44 5.23 11.35 -6.74
N GLN A 45 6.34 11.99 -6.38
CA GLN A 45 7.05 11.71 -5.14
C GLN A 45 6.12 11.89 -3.93
N GLY A 46 6.02 10.84 -3.10
CA GLY A 46 5.21 10.87 -1.89
C GLY A 46 3.72 10.58 -2.11
N THR A 47 3.28 10.24 -3.34
CA THR A 47 1.88 9.88 -3.59
C THR A 47 1.46 8.70 -2.71
N SER A 48 0.36 8.89 -1.97
CA SER A 48 -0.27 7.84 -1.17
C SER A 48 -1.19 6.98 -2.03
N PHE A 49 -1.24 5.69 -1.73
CA PHE A 49 -2.17 4.75 -2.37
C PHE A 49 -2.70 3.75 -1.35
N ILE A 50 -3.83 3.13 -1.70
CA ILE A 50 -4.50 2.11 -0.89
C ILE A 50 -4.74 0.90 -1.78
N VAL A 51 -4.42 -0.29 -1.27
CA VAL A 51 -4.73 -1.58 -1.90
C VAL A 51 -5.42 -2.46 -0.87
N GLU A 52 -6.49 -3.13 -1.26
CA GLU A 52 -7.20 -4.08 -0.41
C GLU A 52 -6.56 -5.48 -0.51
N ASP A 53 -6.26 -6.13 0.61
CA ASP A 53 -5.76 -7.50 0.61
C ASP A 53 -6.87 -8.54 0.44
N ASP A 54 -6.53 -9.84 0.45
CA ASP A 54 -7.47 -10.94 0.27
C ASP A 54 -8.47 -11.11 1.42
N GLN A 55 -8.28 -10.42 2.55
CA GLN A 55 -9.17 -10.43 3.71
C GLN A 55 -9.98 -9.14 3.84
N GLY A 56 -9.96 -8.26 2.84
CA GLY A 56 -10.66 -6.97 2.87
C GLY A 56 -9.98 -5.90 3.73
N ARG A 57 -8.72 -6.11 4.16
CA ARG A 57 -7.94 -5.11 4.91
C ARG A 57 -7.29 -4.15 3.93
N LEU A 58 -7.21 -2.88 4.32
CA LEU A 58 -6.64 -1.81 3.52
C LEU A 58 -5.16 -1.63 3.85
N ALA A 59 -4.29 -1.99 2.92
CA ALA A 59 -2.88 -1.66 2.96
C ALA A 59 -2.67 -0.22 2.48
N VAL A 60 -2.17 0.63 3.36
CA VAL A 60 -1.88 2.04 3.09
C VAL A 60 -0.39 2.20 2.86
N GLY A 61 -0.02 2.78 1.73
CA GLY A 61 1.38 2.99 1.37
C GLY A 61 1.65 4.31 0.67
N THR A 62 2.93 4.62 0.49
CA THR A 62 3.41 5.75 -0.30
C THR A 62 4.41 5.31 -1.36
N VAL A 63 4.42 6.05 -2.46
CA VAL A 63 5.40 5.92 -3.54
C VAL A 63 6.56 6.87 -3.29
N GLN A 64 7.78 6.37 -3.44
CA GLN A 64 9.01 7.16 -3.48
C GLN A 64 9.68 6.95 -4.83
N GLN A 65 9.71 7.98 -5.67
CA GLN A 65 10.45 8.06 -6.91
C GLN A 65 11.91 8.47 -6.66
N GLY A 66 12.81 7.90 -7.46
CA GLY A 66 14.25 8.13 -7.43
C GLY A 66 14.92 7.28 -8.51
N GLU A 67 16.18 6.90 -8.34
CA GLU A 67 16.81 5.87 -9.20
C GLU A 67 16.06 4.53 -9.13
N LEU A 68 15.39 4.27 -8.01
CA LEU A 68 14.53 3.11 -7.77
C LEU A 68 13.17 3.62 -7.28
N THR A 69 12.10 3.08 -7.84
CA THR A 69 10.75 3.36 -7.32
C THR A 69 10.50 2.48 -6.11
N VAL A 70 10.36 3.08 -4.93
CA VAL A 70 10.14 2.38 -3.66
C VAL A 70 8.71 2.58 -3.18
N ILE A 71 8.02 1.47 -2.98
CA ILE A 71 6.70 1.40 -2.38
C ILE A 71 6.86 1.04 -0.91
N SER A 72 6.43 1.94 -0.04
CA SER A 72 6.47 1.76 1.41
C SER A 72 5.07 1.52 1.94
N ILE A 73 4.79 0.33 2.47
CA ILE A 73 3.54 -0.01 3.17
C ILE A 73 3.70 0.35 4.63
N HIS A 74 2.87 1.28 5.10
CA HIS A 74 2.94 1.84 6.46
C HIS A 74 2.00 1.13 7.42
N HIS A 75 0.77 0.90 6.97
CA HIS A 75 -0.32 0.37 7.79
C HIS A 75 -1.15 -0.66 7.04
N LEU A 76 -1.67 -1.64 7.78
CA LEU A 76 -2.82 -2.44 7.38
C LEU A 76 -3.97 -2.10 8.32
N VAL A 77 -5.09 -1.68 7.76
CA VAL A 77 -6.27 -1.20 8.51
C VAL A 77 -7.46 -2.07 8.18
N GLU A 78 -8.21 -2.51 9.18
CA GLU A 78 -9.47 -3.21 8.94
C GLU A 78 -10.54 -2.24 8.42
N GLN A 79 -11.33 -2.68 7.44
CA GLN A 79 -12.35 -1.83 6.80
C GLN A 79 -13.38 -1.27 7.81
N THR A 80 -13.69 -2.05 8.85
CA THR A 80 -14.56 -1.66 9.97
C THR A 80 -14.06 -0.42 10.72
N GLN A 81 -12.74 -0.26 10.88
CA GLN A 81 -12.14 0.88 11.56
C GLN A 81 -12.25 2.18 10.73
N VAL A 82 -12.14 2.08 9.41
CA VAL A 82 -12.30 3.24 8.50
C VAL A 82 -13.73 3.77 8.49
N TYR A 83 -14.73 2.88 8.60
CA TYR A 83 -16.13 3.29 8.68
C TYR A 83 -16.45 4.04 9.98
N LEU A 84 -15.87 3.62 11.11
CA LEU A 84 -16.08 4.25 12.42
C LEU A 84 -15.49 5.66 12.47
N GLN A 85 -14.26 5.87 11.97
CA GLN A 85 -13.63 7.19 11.92
C GLN A 85 -14.42 8.19 11.04
N ARG A 86 -15.00 7.74 9.92
CA ARG A 86 -15.85 8.60 9.07
C ARG A 86 -17.14 9.03 9.76
N ARG A 87 -17.67 8.24 10.70
CA ARG A 87 -18.87 8.62 11.48
C ARG A 87 -18.53 9.62 12.58
N GLU A 88 -17.37 9.50 13.22
CA GLU A 88 -16.94 10.46 14.25
C GLU A 88 -16.62 11.83 13.67
N ALA A 89 -15.98 11.90 12.50
CA ALA A 89 -15.70 13.16 11.79
C ALA A 89 -16.96 13.88 11.26
N LYS A 90 -18.12 13.22 11.26
CA LYS A 90 -19.39 13.76 10.77
C LYS A 90 -20.39 14.11 11.86
N LYS A 91 -20.02 14.06 13.15
CA LYS A 91 -20.87 14.64 14.20
C LYS A 91 -20.88 16.17 14.02
N PRO A 92 -22.02 16.80 13.68
CA PRO A 92 -22.13 18.24 13.79
C PRO A 92 -22.11 18.59 15.27
N SER A 93 -21.20 19.48 15.65
CA SER A 93 -21.25 20.26 16.89
C SER A 93 -22.48 21.16 16.92
#